data_AF-A0A256Z8B1-F1
#
_entry.id   AF-A0A256Z8B1-F1
#
_cell.length_a   1.000
_cell.length_b   1.000
_cell.length_c   1.000
_cell.angle_alpha   90.00
_cell.angle_beta   90.00
_cell.angle_gamma   90.00
#
_symmetry.space_group_name_H-M   'P 1'
#
loop_
_entity.id
_entity.type
_entity.pdbx_description
1 polymer ?
#
loop_
_entity_poly.entity_id
_entity_poly.type
_entity_poly.pdbx_seq_one_letter_code
_entity_poly.pdbx_strand_id
1 'polypeptide(L)'
;MNKKLRLLSVFLLLLASFSPVVQAEASCTGSVRRWYSFRELAWGDMNSWADVDGNWVKDEQEIISPCILVSVTFGRGRVICIGDEGFLSNVLVNEADNLRLGLNIIAWLAEAEGNRHRVLFDSAHNEMQDIGSGDPWRGYSIFAGKLRKAGYTVEKNTA
;
A
#
# COMPACT_ATOMS: atom_id res chain seq x y z
N MET A 1 -0.83 -50.84 35.03
CA MET A 1 -1.51 -49.70 34.38
C MET A 1 -1.47 -48.51 35.34
N ASN A 2 -0.51 -47.59 35.14
CA ASN A 2 -0.09 -46.59 36.12
C ASN A 2 -1.02 -45.37 36.16
N LYS A 3 -1.65 -45.12 37.31
CA LYS A 3 -2.56 -43.98 37.57
C LYS A 3 -1.89 -42.58 37.58
N LYS A 4 -0.60 -42.48 37.22
CA LYS A 4 0.15 -41.21 37.21
C LYS A 4 0.18 -40.47 35.86
N LEU A 5 -0.38 -41.04 34.79
CA LEU A 5 -0.36 -40.43 33.45
C LEU A 5 -1.61 -39.61 33.06
N ARG A 6 -2.62 -39.46 33.94
CA ARG A 6 -3.86 -38.71 33.62
C ARG A 6 -3.92 -37.29 34.15
N LEU A 7 -2.96 -36.85 34.98
CA LEU A 7 -2.95 -35.48 35.51
C LEU A 7 -2.15 -34.48 34.66
N LEU A 8 -1.30 -34.94 33.74
CA LEU A 8 -0.49 -34.04 32.91
C LEU A 8 -1.22 -33.51 31.67
N SER A 9 -2.32 -34.15 31.26
CA SER A 9 -3.09 -33.78 30.07
C SER A 9 -4.25 -32.80 30.33
N VAL A 10 -4.53 -32.48 31.59
CA VAL A 10 -5.61 -31.53 31.96
C VAL A 10 -5.06 -30.14 32.32
N PHE A 11 -3.77 -30.04 32.67
CA PHE A 11 -3.14 -28.75 32.99
C PHE A 11 -2.67 -27.96 31.76
N LEU A 12 -2.52 -28.62 30.60
CA LEU A 12 -2.14 -27.95 29.34
C LEU A 12 -3.34 -27.39 28.54
N LEU A 13 -4.57 -27.64 28.97
CA LEU A 13 -5.80 -27.24 28.27
C LEU A 13 -6.55 -26.07 28.93
N LEU A 14 -5.97 -25.48 29.99
CA LEU A 14 -6.56 -24.37 30.76
C LEU A 14 -5.77 -23.05 30.68
N LEU A 15 -4.78 -22.97 29.78
CA LEU A 15 -4.06 -21.72 29.45
C LEU A 15 -4.42 -21.16 28.06
N ALA A 16 -5.45 -21.72 27.41
CA ALA A 16 -5.85 -21.37 26.04
C ALA A 16 -7.13 -20.52 25.97
N SER A 17 -7.46 -19.77 27.01
CA SER A 17 -8.62 -18.88 27.00
C SER A 17 -8.29 -17.57 27.72
N PHE A 18 -8.55 -16.47 27.02
CA PHE A 18 -8.27 -15.07 27.38
C PHE A 18 -6.86 -14.55 27.12
N SER A 19 -6.39 -14.68 25.87
CA SER A 19 -5.69 -13.54 25.29
C SER A 19 -6.76 -12.48 25.02
N PRO A 20 -6.77 -11.30 25.68
CA PRO A 20 -7.53 -10.21 25.14
C PRO A 20 -7.01 -9.99 23.72
N VAL A 21 -7.94 -9.92 22.76
CA VAL A 21 -7.63 -9.34 21.45
C VAL A 21 -7.11 -7.95 21.78
N VAL A 22 -5.79 -7.79 21.78
CA VAL A 22 -5.18 -6.47 21.77
C VAL A 22 -5.50 -5.96 20.38
N GLN A 23 -6.67 -5.34 20.29
CA GLN A 23 -6.99 -4.41 19.23
C GLN A 23 -6.00 -3.28 19.45
N ALA A 24 -4.82 -3.43 18.85
CA ALA A 24 -3.88 -2.34 18.70
C ALA A 24 -4.54 -1.37 17.75
N GLU A 25 -5.40 -0.51 18.30
CA GLU A 25 -5.68 0.76 17.67
C GLU A 25 -4.32 1.41 17.45
N ALA A 26 -4.04 1.80 16.20
CA ALA A 26 -2.86 2.54 15.83
C ALA A 26 -2.91 3.91 16.54
N SER A 27 -2.56 3.92 17.82
CA SER A 27 -2.51 5.11 18.63
C SER A 27 -1.22 5.85 18.29
N CYS A 28 -1.37 6.98 17.60
CA CYS A 28 -0.28 7.87 17.22
C CYS A 28 0.37 8.61 18.41
N THR A 29 0.10 8.21 19.67
CA THR A 29 0.60 8.91 20.86
C THR A 29 1.85 8.27 21.50
N GLY A 30 2.36 7.19 20.93
CA GLY A 30 3.69 6.68 21.28
C GLY A 30 4.76 7.47 20.53
N SER A 31 5.73 8.06 21.24
CA SER A 31 6.94 8.60 20.62
C SER A 31 7.78 7.45 20.05
N VAL A 32 7.38 6.96 18.87
CA VAL A 32 8.14 5.98 18.09
C VAL A 32 9.45 6.65 17.73
N ARG A 33 10.54 6.27 18.40
CA ARG A 33 11.91 6.56 17.95
C ARG A 33 11.97 6.36 16.44
N ARG A 34 12.56 7.30 15.70
CA ARG A 34 12.54 7.38 14.23
C ARG A 34 13.16 6.11 13.60
N TRP A 35 12.37 5.03 13.43
CA TRP A 35 12.75 3.76 12.80
C TRP A 35 12.39 3.73 11.31
N TYR A 36 12.34 4.90 10.69
CA TYR A 36 12.09 5.02 9.26
C TYR A 36 13.13 5.88 8.58
N SER A 37 13.43 5.53 7.35
CA SER A 37 14.13 6.41 6.41
C SER A 37 13.22 6.62 5.21
N PHE A 38 13.20 7.84 4.68
CA PHE A 38 12.44 8.17 3.49
C PHE A 38 13.33 8.81 2.44
N ARG A 39 12.91 8.70 1.18
CA ARG A 39 13.53 9.36 0.04
C ARG A 39 12.45 9.81 -0.93
N GLU A 40 12.45 11.08 -1.24
CA GLU A 40 11.63 11.67 -2.29
C GLU A 40 12.16 11.20 -3.65
N LEU A 41 11.24 10.77 -4.51
CA LEU A 41 11.56 10.13 -5.79
C LEU A 41 11.09 10.96 -6.97
N ALA A 42 10.00 11.72 -6.81
CA ALA A 42 9.46 12.57 -7.86
C ALA A 42 8.76 13.81 -7.28
N TRP A 43 8.79 14.86 -8.09
CA TRP A 43 8.28 16.19 -7.78
C TRP A 43 7.49 16.70 -8.99
N GLY A 44 6.48 17.52 -8.75
CA GLY A 44 5.84 18.31 -9.79
C GLY A 44 6.82 19.34 -10.39
N ASP A 45 6.46 19.96 -11.50
CA ASP A 45 7.28 21.04 -12.08
C ASP A 45 7.07 22.39 -11.35
N MET A 46 7.79 23.43 -11.76
CA MET A 46 7.68 24.77 -11.16
C MET A 46 6.34 25.48 -11.46
N ASN A 47 5.54 24.95 -12.37
CA ASN A 47 4.22 25.46 -12.71
C ASN A 47 3.09 24.72 -11.96
N SER A 48 3.42 23.63 -11.27
CA SER A 48 2.50 22.89 -10.40
C SER A 48 2.47 23.47 -8.99
N TRP A 49 1.31 23.38 -8.34
CA TRP A 49 1.11 23.73 -6.94
C TRP A 49 0.18 22.72 -6.27
N ALA A 50 0.28 22.57 -4.96
CA ALA A 50 -0.70 21.83 -4.17
C ALA A 50 -1.75 22.79 -3.63
N ASP A 51 -3.00 22.58 -4.04
CA ASP A 51 -4.16 23.27 -3.49
C ASP A 51 -4.44 22.75 -2.08
N VAL A 52 -4.14 23.56 -1.07
CA VAL A 52 -4.23 23.17 0.35
C VAL A 52 -5.53 23.59 1.02
N ASP A 53 -6.29 24.49 0.39
CA ASP A 53 -7.57 25.00 0.93
C ASP A 53 -8.80 24.54 0.11
N GLY A 54 -8.56 23.92 -1.05
CA GLY A 54 -9.56 23.33 -1.93
C GLY A 54 -10.30 24.34 -2.81
N ASN A 55 -9.75 25.54 -3.00
CA ASN A 55 -10.41 26.63 -3.72
C ASN A 55 -10.16 26.62 -5.25
N TRP A 56 -9.28 25.75 -5.75
CA TRP A 56 -8.87 25.62 -7.16
C TRP A 56 -8.23 26.87 -7.77
N VAL A 57 -7.68 27.75 -6.94
CA VAL A 57 -6.98 28.98 -7.32
C VAL A 57 -5.56 28.89 -6.78
N LYS A 58 -4.58 29.36 -7.56
CA LYS A 58 -3.20 29.40 -7.10
C LYS A 58 -3.00 30.59 -6.14
N ASP A 59 -2.66 30.31 -4.90
CA ASP A 59 -2.36 31.31 -3.88
C ASP A 59 -0.84 31.43 -3.61
N GLU A 60 -0.41 32.60 -3.15
CA GLU A 60 1.01 32.90 -2.92
C GLU A 60 1.66 32.00 -1.85
N GLN A 61 0.87 31.44 -0.93
CA GLN A 61 1.36 30.62 0.19
C GLN A 61 1.37 29.12 -0.11
N GLU A 62 0.92 28.70 -1.30
CA GLU A 62 0.82 27.29 -1.66
C GLU A 62 2.16 26.67 -2.03
N ILE A 63 2.21 25.35 -1.91
CA ILE A 63 3.44 24.58 -2.15
C ILE A 63 3.64 24.46 -3.65
N ILE A 64 4.67 25.13 -4.18
CA ILE A 64 5.11 25.00 -5.57
C ILE A 64 5.96 23.75 -5.74
N SER A 65 5.78 23.04 -6.86
CA SER A 65 6.47 21.78 -7.13
C SER A 65 6.28 20.83 -5.93
N PRO A 66 5.08 20.27 -5.72
CA PRO A 66 4.87 19.35 -4.60
C PRO A 66 5.61 18.03 -4.86
N CYS A 67 6.10 17.38 -3.79
CA CYS A 67 6.58 16.01 -3.90
C CYS A 67 5.39 15.06 -4.10
N ILE A 68 5.45 14.22 -5.13
CA ILE A 68 4.34 13.34 -5.54
C ILE A 68 4.65 11.85 -5.35
N LEU A 69 5.90 11.50 -5.06
CA LEU A 69 6.33 10.12 -4.86
C LEU A 69 7.44 10.04 -3.81
N VAL A 70 7.20 9.25 -2.76
CA VAL A 70 8.17 9.05 -1.67
C VAL A 70 8.31 7.55 -1.40
N SER A 71 9.54 7.09 -1.27
CA SER A 71 9.82 5.77 -0.68
C SER A 71 10.09 5.90 0.80
N VAL A 72 9.55 4.97 1.57
CA VAL A 72 9.75 4.87 3.02
C VAL A 72 10.14 3.44 3.35
N THR A 73 11.13 3.28 4.21
CA THR A 73 11.44 2.01 4.86
C THR A 73 11.06 2.14 6.33
N PHE A 74 10.37 1.14 6.87
CA PHE A 74 10.00 1.10 8.28
C PHE A 74 10.34 -0.28 8.83
N GLY A 75 11.40 -0.35 9.65
CA GLY A 75 11.99 -1.64 10.01
C GLY A 75 12.41 -2.44 8.78
N ARG A 76 11.76 -3.59 8.56
CA ARG A 76 11.97 -4.49 7.40
C ARG A 76 10.94 -4.29 6.27
N GLY A 77 9.94 -3.45 6.52
CA GLY A 77 8.89 -3.11 5.56
C GLY A 77 9.31 -1.99 4.62
N ARG A 78 8.64 -1.93 3.48
CA ARG A 78 8.80 -0.91 2.46
C ARG A 78 7.43 -0.33 2.13
N VAL A 79 7.36 0.98 1.94
CA VAL A 79 6.15 1.72 1.56
C VAL A 79 6.54 2.67 0.43
N ILE A 80 5.66 2.79 -0.57
CA ILE A 80 5.69 3.88 -1.53
C ILE A 80 4.44 4.72 -1.28
N CYS A 81 4.62 6.01 -1.03
CA CYS A 81 3.54 6.99 -0.97
C CYS A 81 3.42 7.66 -2.34
N ILE A 82 2.22 7.67 -2.91
CA ILE A 82 1.91 8.21 -4.23
C ILE A 82 0.84 9.29 -4.04
N GLY A 83 0.99 10.44 -4.71
CA GLY A 83 0.01 11.54 -4.63
C GLY A 83 -1.34 11.21 -5.29
N ASP A 84 -1.32 10.45 -6.39
CA ASP A 84 -2.51 9.98 -7.11
C ASP A 84 -2.18 8.65 -7.81
N GLU A 85 -2.95 7.60 -7.57
CA GLU A 85 -2.79 6.28 -8.16
C GLU A 85 -3.34 6.15 -9.59
N GLY A 86 -4.13 7.12 -10.07
CA GLY A 86 -4.88 7.07 -11.33
C GLY A 86 -4.00 6.85 -12.56
N PHE A 87 -2.70 7.15 -12.49
CA PHE A 87 -1.73 6.87 -13.56
C PHE A 87 -1.60 5.37 -13.90
N LEU A 88 -2.05 4.47 -13.03
CA LEU A 88 -2.07 3.02 -13.25
C LEU A 88 -3.39 2.50 -13.84
N SER A 89 -4.37 3.38 -14.04
CA SER A 89 -5.64 3.04 -14.69
C SER A 89 -5.44 2.62 -16.15
N ASN A 90 -6.43 1.93 -16.71
CA ASN A 90 -6.41 1.46 -18.09
C ASN A 90 -6.25 2.60 -19.12
N VAL A 91 -6.68 3.83 -18.77
CA VAL A 91 -6.55 4.99 -19.65
C VAL A 91 -5.14 5.56 -19.64
N LEU A 92 -4.47 5.57 -18.49
CA LEU A 92 -3.19 6.27 -18.32
C LEU A 92 -1.96 5.34 -18.28
N VAL A 93 -2.14 4.04 -18.08
CA VAL A 93 -1.04 3.09 -17.84
C VAL A 93 0.01 3.05 -18.97
N ASN A 94 -0.37 3.34 -20.22
CA ASN A 94 0.56 3.33 -21.36
C ASN A 94 1.18 4.70 -21.67
N GLU A 95 0.76 5.75 -20.95
CA GLU A 95 1.28 7.10 -21.12
C GLU A 95 2.54 7.30 -20.26
N ALA A 96 3.44 8.18 -20.70
CA ALA A 96 4.56 8.72 -19.91
C ALA A 96 5.37 7.69 -19.07
N ASP A 97 5.57 6.47 -19.58
CA ASP A 97 6.24 5.36 -18.88
C ASP A 97 5.57 4.90 -17.56
N ASN A 98 4.29 5.22 -17.36
CA ASN A 98 3.49 4.87 -16.18
C ASN A 98 3.54 3.37 -15.87
N LEU A 99 3.37 2.51 -16.88
CA LEU A 99 3.47 1.06 -16.72
C LEU A 99 4.84 0.65 -16.16
N ARG A 100 5.93 1.22 -16.67
CA ARG A 100 7.28 0.89 -16.25
C ARG A 100 7.51 1.33 -14.81
N LEU A 101 7.09 2.54 -14.45
CA LEU A 101 7.16 3.04 -13.09
C LEU A 101 6.39 2.14 -12.12
N GLY A 102 5.13 1.81 -12.44
CA GLY A 102 4.29 0.94 -11.63
C GLY A 102 4.90 -0.44 -11.41
N LEU A 103 5.43 -1.08 -12.45
CA LEU A 103 6.09 -2.38 -12.33
C LEU A 103 7.34 -2.32 -11.44
N ASN A 104 8.13 -1.25 -11.56
CA ASN A 104 9.33 -1.05 -10.72
C ASN A 104 8.96 -0.84 -9.25
N ILE A 105 7.90 -0.06 -8.97
CA ILE A 105 7.36 0.13 -7.62
C ILE A 105 6.99 -1.22 -7.00
N ILE A 106 6.19 -2.03 -7.71
CA ILE A 106 5.77 -3.34 -7.19
C ILE A 106 6.96 -4.28 -7.02
N ALA A 107 7.91 -4.31 -7.95
CA ALA A 107 9.12 -5.12 -7.82
C ALA A 107 9.94 -4.73 -6.58
N TRP A 108 10.13 -3.43 -6.34
CA TRP A 108 10.84 -2.93 -5.17
C TRP A 108 10.12 -3.23 -3.85
N LEU A 109 8.78 -3.17 -3.83
CA LEU A 109 7.98 -3.57 -2.66
C LEU A 109 8.03 -5.09 -2.43
N ALA A 110 8.13 -5.89 -3.49
CA ALA A 110 8.20 -7.34 -3.44
C ALA A 110 9.49 -7.87 -2.80
N GLU A 111 10.57 -7.09 -2.84
CA GLU A 111 11.84 -7.41 -2.17
C GLU A 111 11.80 -7.24 -0.64
N ALA A 112 10.71 -6.70 -0.07
CA ALA A 112 10.56 -6.61 1.38
C ALA A 112 10.46 -8.01 2.01
N GLU A 113 11.05 -8.17 3.21
CA GLU A 113 11.11 -9.47 3.87
C GLU A 113 9.71 -10.02 4.19
N GLY A 114 9.47 -11.29 3.86
CA GLY A 114 8.20 -11.97 4.11
C GLY A 114 7.11 -11.69 3.07
N ASN A 115 7.41 -10.92 2.01
CA ASN A 115 6.46 -10.73 0.91
C ASN A 115 6.26 -12.04 0.13
N ARG A 116 4.99 -12.39 -0.15
CA ARG A 116 4.60 -13.60 -0.89
C ARG A 116 4.15 -13.30 -2.33
N HIS A 117 4.62 -12.21 -2.92
CA HIS A 117 4.25 -11.77 -4.27
C HIS A 117 2.73 -11.60 -4.47
N ARG A 118 2.01 -11.23 -3.42
CA ARG A 118 0.58 -10.86 -3.50
C ARG A 118 0.46 -9.34 -3.55
N VAL A 119 -0.35 -8.85 -4.47
CA VAL A 119 -0.66 -7.44 -4.64
C VAL A 119 -2.16 -7.26 -4.46
N LEU A 120 -2.52 -6.44 -3.48
CA LEU A 120 -3.88 -6.01 -3.20
C LEU A 120 -3.99 -4.55 -3.59
N PHE A 121 -4.99 -4.22 -4.40
CA PHE A 121 -5.31 -2.84 -4.71
C PHE A 121 -6.55 -2.42 -3.94
N ASP A 122 -6.42 -1.27 -3.31
CA ASP A 122 -7.49 -0.47 -2.74
C ASP A 122 -7.24 0.96 -3.21
N SER A 123 -8.29 1.66 -3.60
CA SER A 123 -8.20 2.97 -4.27
C SER A 123 -8.96 3.99 -3.44
N ALA A 124 -8.35 5.14 -3.22
CA ALA A 124 -9.03 6.26 -2.60
C ALA A 124 -9.98 6.94 -3.60
N HIS A 125 -9.69 6.80 -4.89
CA HIS A 125 -10.53 7.27 -5.99
C HIS A 125 -11.20 6.09 -6.75
N ASN A 126 -11.89 6.39 -7.85
CA ASN A 126 -12.67 5.37 -8.56
C ASN A 126 -11.88 4.69 -9.70
N GLU A 127 -10.67 5.16 -9.99
CA GLU A 127 -9.91 4.81 -11.18
C GLU A 127 -9.34 3.39 -11.13
N MET A 128 -9.05 2.93 -9.92
CA MET A 128 -8.52 1.59 -9.64
C MET A 128 -9.54 0.77 -8.83
N GLN A 129 -10.84 1.09 -8.95
CA GLN A 129 -11.90 0.47 -8.15
C GLN A 129 -12.18 -0.99 -8.53
N ASP A 130 -12.04 -1.36 -9.81
CA ASP A 130 -12.30 -2.72 -10.28
C ASP A 130 -11.28 -3.17 -11.33
N ILE A 131 -10.77 -4.39 -11.19
CA ILE A 131 -9.84 -4.98 -12.16
C ILE A 131 -10.51 -5.04 -13.52
N GLY A 132 -11.77 -5.50 -13.57
CA GLY A 132 -12.48 -5.84 -14.80
C GLY A 132 -13.50 -4.82 -15.26
N SER A 133 -13.45 -3.58 -14.76
CA SER A 133 -14.45 -2.56 -15.07
C SER A 133 -14.67 -2.42 -16.57
N GLY A 134 -15.95 -2.36 -16.98
CA GLY A 134 -16.34 -2.00 -18.34
C GLY A 134 -16.16 -0.51 -18.65
N ASP A 135 -16.07 0.33 -17.61
CA ASP A 135 -15.66 1.73 -17.73
C ASP A 135 -14.12 1.81 -17.74
N PRO A 136 -13.49 2.27 -18.84
CA PRO A 136 -12.04 2.35 -18.93
C PRO A 136 -11.42 3.24 -17.85
N TRP A 137 -12.14 4.26 -17.37
CA TRP A 137 -11.66 5.16 -16.33
C TRP A 137 -11.64 4.53 -14.96
N ARG A 138 -12.36 3.43 -14.72
CA ARG A 138 -12.49 2.76 -13.41
C ARG A 138 -11.80 1.41 -13.33
N GLY A 139 -10.98 1.12 -14.35
CA GLY A 139 -10.39 -0.19 -14.59
C GLY A 139 -8.87 -0.18 -14.53
N TYR A 140 -8.27 -1.28 -14.07
CA TYR A 140 -6.81 -1.48 -14.11
C TYR A 140 -6.38 -2.88 -14.59
N SER A 141 -7.22 -3.53 -15.41
CA SER A 141 -6.98 -4.86 -15.99
C SER A 141 -5.66 -4.96 -16.74
N ILE A 142 -5.21 -3.90 -17.43
CA ILE A 142 -3.95 -3.89 -18.18
C ILE A 142 -2.77 -4.04 -17.21
N PHE A 143 -2.72 -3.21 -16.16
CA PHE A 143 -1.67 -3.25 -15.16
C PHE A 143 -1.69 -4.57 -14.37
N ALA A 144 -2.88 -5.00 -13.93
CA ALA A 144 -3.08 -6.28 -13.26
C ALA A 144 -2.60 -7.46 -14.13
N GLY A 145 -2.88 -7.44 -15.44
CA GLY A 145 -2.43 -8.45 -16.39
C GLY A 145 -0.91 -8.50 -16.52
N LYS A 146 -0.22 -7.35 -16.49
CA LYS A 146 1.24 -7.27 -16.53
C LYS A 146 1.88 -7.84 -15.26
N LEU A 147 1.33 -7.51 -14.10
CA LEU A 147 1.74 -8.08 -12.82
C LEU A 147 1.55 -9.60 -12.76
N ARG A 148 0.39 -10.11 -13.22
CA ARG A 148 0.15 -11.56 -13.29
C ARG A 148 1.15 -12.27 -14.22
N LYS A 149 1.48 -11.66 -15.36
CA LYS A 149 2.54 -12.18 -16.26
C LYS A 149 3.92 -12.18 -15.61
N ALA A 150 4.18 -11.27 -14.67
CA ALA A 150 5.41 -11.23 -13.89
C ALA A 150 5.40 -12.18 -12.67
N GLY A 151 4.36 -13.01 -12.51
CA GLY A 151 4.26 -14.02 -11.45
C GLY A 151 3.58 -13.56 -10.17
N TYR A 152 3.06 -12.32 -10.13
CA TYR A 152 2.32 -11.83 -8.97
C TYR A 152 0.89 -12.37 -8.94
N THR A 153 0.39 -12.65 -7.72
CA THR A 153 -1.04 -12.84 -7.51
C THR A 153 -1.68 -11.46 -7.31
N VAL A 154 -2.61 -11.09 -8.18
CA VAL A 154 -3.31 -9.80 -8.14
C VAL A 154 -4.77 -10.01 -7.85
N GLU A 155 -5.21 -9.45 -6.73
CA GLU A 155 -6.59 -9.54 -6.23
C GLU A 155 -7.10 -8.11 -5.94
N LYS A 156 -8.42 -7.95 -6.01
CA LYS A 156 -9.08 -6.75 -5.49
C LYS A 156 -9.17 -6.90 -3.98
N ASN A 157 -8.97 -5.83 -3.21
CA ASN A 157 -9.28 -5.85 -1.80
C ASN A 157 -10.80 -6.10 -1.64
N THR A 158 -11.17 -7.28 -1.15
CA THR A 158 -12.58 -7.63 -0.90
C THR A 158 -13.00 -6.96 0.40
N ALA A 159 -13.71 -5.84 0.30
CA ALA A 159 -14.66 -5.47 1.33
C ALA A 159 -15.96 -6.26 1.11
#